data_AF-A0A537IHG3-F1
#
_entry.id   AF-A0A537IHG3-F1
#
_cell.length_a   1.000
_cell.length_b   1.000
_cell.length_c   1.000
_cell.angle_alpha   90.00
_cell.angle_beta   90.00
_cell.angle_gamma   90.00
#
_symmetry.space_group_name_H-M   'P 1'
#
loop_
_entity.id
_entity.type
_entity.pdbx_description
1 polymer ?
#
loop_
_entity_poly.entity_id
_entity_poly.type
_entity_poly.pdbx_seq_one_letter_code
_entity_poly.pdbx_strand_id
1 'polypeptide(L)'
;MSWEKMPAANPKLPSKASLRSTSRPVSKVWMFSHECAGLAQAGGLGEAVAGLSKTLALDSKLDVSVFLPSHGRHLDPSIRESYGLQGLATFIAQGHRTGVNG
;
A
#
# COMPACT_ATOMS: atom_id res chain seq x y z
N MET A 1 19.96 -63.28 28.66
CA MET A 1 20.24 -62.28 27.60
C MET A 1 18.92 -61.66 27.18
N SER A 2 18.67 -60.46 27.70
CA SER A 2 17.44 -59.68 27.48
C SER A 2 17.46 -59.05 26.09
N TRP A 3 16.31 -59.03 25.43
CA TRP A 3 16.02 -58.12 24.32
C TRP A 3 14.58 -57.62 24.50
N GLU A 4 14.46 -56.58 25.32
CA GLU A 4 13.25 -55.79 25.47
C GLU A 4 12.93 -55.06 24.17
N LYS A 5 11.74 -55.35 23.61
CA LYS A 5 11.24 -54.73 22.39
C LYS A 5 10.81 -53.29 22.71
N MET A 6 11.66 -52.32 22.40
CA MET A 6 11.32 -50.90 22.55
C MET A 6 10.16 -50.52 21.60
N PRO A 7 9.15 -49.75 22.05
CA PRO A 7 8.17 -49.19 21.13
C PRO A 7 8.82 -48.10 20.28
N ALA A 8 8.59 -48.15 18.96
CA ALA A 8 9.03 -47.12 18.04
C ALA A 8 8.44 -45.76 18.45
N ALA A 9 9.30 -44.83 18.88
CA ALA A 9 8.91 -43.44 19.08
C ALA A 9 8.50 -42.86 17.73
N ASN A 10 7.20 -42.73 17.51
CA ASN A 10 6.65 -42.02 16.37
C ASN A 10 6.84 -40.51 16.63
N PRO A 11 7.74 -39.80 15.92
CA PRO A 11 7.87 -38.36 16.11
C PRO A 11 6.57 -37.73 15.61
N LYS A 12 5.71 -37.29 16.53
CA LYS A 12 4.56 -36.45 16.18
C LYS A 12 5.12 -35.24 15.44
N LEU A 13 4.90 -35.20 14.13
CA LEU A 13 5.15 -34.00 13.33
C LEU A 13 4.45 -32.83 14.02
N PRO A 14 5.15 -31.69 14.21
CA PRO A 14 4.54 -30.54 14.84
C PRO A 14 3.27 -30.16 14.07
N SER A 15 2.16 -30.06 14.77
CA SER A 15 0.90 -29.64 14.17
C SER A 15 1.10 -28.25 13.56
N LYS A 16 0.57 -28.04 12.35
CA LYS A 16 0.62 -26.78 11.58
C LYS A 16 0.01 -25.56 12.30
N ALA A 17 -0.32 -25.67 13.59
CA ALA A 17 -0.99 -24.67 14.40
C ALA A 17 -0.05 -23.59 14.99
N SER A 18 1.28 -23.71 14.86
CA SER A 18 2.23 -22.76 15.44
C SER A 18 2.88 -21.80 14.43
N LEU A 19 2.09 -21.31 13.48
CA LEU A 19 2.41 -20.09 12.73
C LEU A 19 1.22 -19.13 12.80
N ARG A 20 0.70 -18.89 14.01
CA ARG A 20 -0.06 -17.67 14.24
C ARG A 20 0.94 -16.52 14.20
N SER A 21 1.13 -15.98 13.01
CA SER A 21 1.69 -14.65 12.82
C SER A 21 1.04 -13.72 13.83
N THR A 22 1.83 -13.14 14.73
CA THR A 22 1.42 -12.06 15.63
C THR A 22 1.25 -10.75 14.86
N SER A 23 0.83 -10.82 13.59
CA SER A 23 0.64 -9.65 12.75
C SER A 23 -0.55 -8.88 13.28
N ARG A 24 -0.27 -7.68 13.78
CA ARG A 24 -1.29 -6.68 14.04
C ARG A 24 -2.10 -6.46 12.75
N PRO A 25 -3.43 -6.28 12.84
CA PRO A 25 -4.22 -5.98 11.67
C PRO A 25 -3.70 -4.72 11.00
N VAL A 26 -3.51 -4.77 9.68
CA VAL A 26 -3.14 -3.62 8.87
C VAL A 26 -4.34 -2.69 8.80
N SER A 27 -4.15 -1.42 9.12
CA SER A 27 -5.20 -0.40 9.05
C SER A 27 -4.88 0.73 8.07
N LYS A 28 -3.62 0.84 7.61
CA LYS A 28 -3.18 1.89 6.69
C LYS A 28 -2.41 1.31 5.52
N VAL A 29 -2.72 1.77 4.33
CA VAL A 29 -2.02 1.41 3.09
C VAL A 29 -1.58 2.68 2.38
N TRP A 30 -0.28 2.81 2.18
CA TRP A 30 0.30 3.92 1.42
C TRP A 30 0.85 3.39 0.11
N MET A 31 0.36 3.97 -0.99
CA MET A 31 0.77 3.61 -2.33
C MET A 31 1.56 4.78 -2.92
N PHE A 32 2.74 4.51 -3.45
CA PHE A 32 3.54 5.51 -4.16
C PHE A 32 3.53 5.14 -5.64
N SER A 33 3.04 6.05 -6.48
CA SER A 33 2.94 5.81 -7.92
C SER A 33 3.21 7.08 -8.70
N HIS A 34 3.74 6.92 -9.92
CA HIS A 34 3.85 8.01 -10.87
C HIS A 34 2.53 8.28 -11.61
N GLU A 35 1.62 7.32 -11.64
CA GLU A 35 0.34 7.42 -12.35
C GLU A 35 -0.86 6.99 -11.50
N CYS A 36 -2.00 7.64 -11.70
CA CYS A 36 -3.31 7.27 -11.16
C CYS A 36 -4.41 7.83 -12.08
N ALA A 37 -5.33 6.95 -12.47
CA ALA A 37 -6.43 7.30 -13.37
C ALA A 37 -7.24 8.48 -12.84
N GLY A 38 -7.51 9.43 -13.73
CA GLY A 38 -8.27 10.64 -13.44
C GLY A 38 -7.47 11.81 -12.85
N LEU A 39 -6.21 11.60 -12.43
CA LEU A 39 -5.30 12.68 -12.01
C LEU A 39 -4.15 12.85 -13.01
N ALA A 40 -3.29 11.84 -13.11
CA ALA A 40 -2.12 11.83 -13.97
C ALA A 40 -1.94 10.41 -14.53
N GLN A 41 -2.27 10.21 -15.79
CA GLN A 41 -2.23 8.91 -16.46
C GLN A 41 -1.62 9.06 -17.85
N ALA A 42 -0.70 8.15 -18.16
CA ALA A 42 -0.11 8.00 -19.48
C ALA A 42 -0.41 6.61 -20.07
N GLY A 43 -0.74 5.60 -19.24
CA GLY A 43 -1.09 4.27 -19.70
C GLY A 43 -1.78 3.39 -18.65
N GLY A 44 -1.62 2.08 -18.77
CA GLY A 44 -2.33 1.09 -17.93
C GLY A 44 -1.94 1.08 -16.45
N LEU A 45 -0.81 1.69 -16.08
CA LEU A 45 -0.40 1.82 -14.68
C LEU A 45 -1.40 2.66 -13.89
N GLY A 46 -1.85 3.78 -14.46
CA GLY A 46 -2.83 4.67 -13.82
C GLY A 46 -4.13 3.94 -13.48
N GLU A 47 -4.64 3.13 -14.42
CA GLU A 47 -5.85 2.32 -14.22
C GLU A 47 -5.65 1.23 -13.16
N ALA A 48 -4.51 0.54 -13.18
CA ALA A 48 -4.20 -0.49 -12.18
C ALA A 48 -4.13 0.08 -10.76
N VAL A 49 -3.46 1.23 -10.59
CA VAL A 49 -3.32 1.91 -9.29
C VAL A 49 -4.66 2.44 -8.81
N ALA A 50 -5.45 3.06 -9.70
CA ALA A 50 -6.78 3.56 -9.34
C ALA A 50 -7.74 2.41 -9.00
N GLY A 51 -7.72 1.32 -9.76
CA GLY A 51 -8.53 0.13 -9.49
C GLY A 51 -8.17 -0.50 -8.15
N LEU A 52 -6.89 -0.78 -7.92
CA LEU A 52 -6.43 -1.40 -6.67
C LEU A 52 -6.72 -0.53 -5.45
N SER A 53 -6.41 0.77 -5.52
CA SER A 53 -6.65 1.69 -4.39
C SER A 53 -8.14 1.81 -4.06
N LYS A 54 -9.01 1.91 -5.07
CA LYS A 54 -10.47 1.90 -4.88
C LYS A 54 -10.95 0.59 -4.26
N THR A 55 -10.50 -0.56 -4.77
CA THR A 55 -10.89 -1.87 -4.21
C THR A 55 -10.44 -2.03 -2.76
N LEU A 56 -9.24 -1.59 -2.41
CA LEU A 56 -8.76 -1.62 -1.03
C LEU A 56 -9.54 -0.65 -0.12
N ALA A 57 -9.92 0.51 -0.64
CA ALA A 57 -10.71 1.50 0.09
C ALA A 57 -12.18 1.07 0.32
N LEU A 58 -12.67 0.02 -0.34
CA LEU A 58 -13.98 -0.57 -0.03
C LEU A 58 -13.98 -1.29 1.33
N ASP A 59 -12.81 -1.71 1.82
CA ASP A 59 -12.69 -2.25 3.18
C ASP A 59 -12.67 -1.10 4.18
N SER A 60 -13.72 -1.01 5.01
CA SER A 60 -13.86 0.03 6.03
C SER A 60 -12.79 0.01 7.12
N LYS A 61 -11.96 -1.04 7.19
CA LYS A 61 -10.84 -1.16 8.12
C LYS A 61 -9.54 -0.58 7.57
N LEU A 62 -9.49 -0.25 6.28
CA LEU A 62 -8.29 0.23 5.59
C LEU A 62 -8.41 1.71 5.22
N ASP A 63 -7.45 2.49 5.72
CA ASP A 63 -7.19 3.87 5.27
C ASP A 63 -6.14 3.83 4.15
N VAL A 64 -6.58 4.04 2.92
CA VAL A 64 -5.75 3.93 1.71
C VAL A 64 -5.42 5.33 1.19
N SER A 65 -4.13 5.62 1.05
CA SER A 65 -3.62 6.88 0.50
C SER A 65 -2.69 6.62 -0.68
N VAL A 66 -2.90 7.32 -1.79
CA VAL A 66 -2.03 7.26 -2.97
C VAL A 66 -1.25 8.57 -3.09
N PHE A 67 0.07 8.47 -3.04
CA PHE A 67 0.99 9.58 -3.23
C PHE A 67 1.47 9.61 -4.67
N LEU A 68 1.25 10.76 -5.32
CA LEU A 68 1.62 11.01 -6.70
C LEU A 68 2.55 12.22 -6.80
N PRO A 69 3.52 12.22 -7.74
CA PRO A 69 4.16 13.44 -8.18
C PRO A 69 3.11 14.44 -8.64
N SER A 70 3.39 15.73 -8.43
CA SER A 70 2.39 16.76 -8.69
C SER A 70 1.96 16.85 -10.15
N HIS A 71 2.86 16.50 -11.09
CA HIS A 71 2.68 16.57 -12.55
C HIS A 71 2.05 17.88 -13.05
N GLY A 72 2.16 18.96 -12.29
CA GLY A 72 1.42 20.21 -12.51
C GLY A 72 -0.10 20.10 -12.41
N ARG A 73 -0.68 18.93 -12.09
CA ARG A 73 -2.14 18.69 -12.10
C ARG A 73 -2.89 19.51 -11.05
N HIS A 74 -2.25 19.76 -9.92
CA HIS A 74 -2.76 20.65 -8.88
C HIS A 74 -2.90 22.12 -9.31
N LEU A 75 -2.34 22.53 -10.46
CA LEU A 75 -2.51 23.88 -11.00
C LEU A 75 -3.78 24.00 -11.86
N ASP A 76 -4.38 22.88 -12.25
CA ASP A 76 -5.60 22.84 -13.06
C ASP A 76 -6.84 23.00 -12.16
N PRO A 77 -7.62 24.09 -12.31
CA PRO A 77 -8.79 24.35 -11.49
C PRO A 77 -9.83 23.21 -11.56
N SER A 78 -10.01 22.61 -12.73
CA SER A 78 -11.00 21.53 -12.93
C SER A 78 -10.68 20.30 -12.10
N ILE A 79 -9.39 19.94 -11.99
CA ILE A 79 -8.93 18.82 -11.16
C ILE A 79 -9.00 19.18 -9.69
N ARG A 80 -8.61 20.39 -9.32
CA ARG A 80 -8.69 20.83 -7.91
C ARG A 80 -10.11 20.75 -7.38
N GLU A 81 -11.08 21.20 -8.18
CA GLU A 81 -12.50 21.15 -7.81
C GLU A 81 -13.02 19.71 -7.80
N SER A 82 -12.76 18.93 -8.86
CA SER A 82 -13.28 17.56 -8.99
C SER A 82 -12.79 16.61 -7.89
N TYR A 83 -11.55 16.80 -7.44
CA TYR A 83 -10.92 15.95 -6.41
C TYR A 83 -10.81 16.62 -5.05
N GLY A 84 -11.34 17.84 -4.89
CA GLY A 84 -11.27 18.59 -3.64
C GLY A 84 -9.85 18.79 -3.13
N LEU A 85 -8.89 19.07 -4.02
CA LEU A 85 -7.48 19.19 -3.65
C LEU A 85 -7.24 20.38 -2.74
N GLN A 86 -6.69 20.12 -1.56
CA GLN A 86 -6.36 21.14 -0.56
C GLN A 86 -4.83 21.31 -0.45
N GLY A 87 -4.40 22.56 -0.36
CA GLY A 87 -3.00 22.88 -0.06
C GLY A 87 -2.70 22.57 1.41
N LEU A 88 -1.64 21.82 1.67
CA LEU A 88 -1.16 21.56 3.02
C LEU A 88 -0.24 22.70 3.48
N ALA A 89 -0.78 23.65 4.23
CA ALA A 89 -0.02 24.81 4.73
C ALA A 89 1.01 24.46 5.81
N THR A 90 0.89 23.29 6.45
CA THR A 90 1.76 22.84 7.54
C THR A 90 2.98 22.06 7.06
N PHE A 91 3.09 21.79 5.75
CA PHE A 91 4.22 21.06 5.20
C PHE A 91 5.33 22.01 4.77
N ILE A 92 6.39 22.09 5.58
CA ILE A 92 7.62 22.81 5.22
C ILE A 92 8.50 21.85 4.42
N ALA A 93 8.52 22.00 3.10
CA ALA A 93 9.45 21.27 2.25
C ALA A 93 10.88 21.75 2.54
N GLN A 94 11.69 20.92 3.22
CA GLN A 94 13.12 21.17 3.39
C GLN A 94 13.88 20.50 2.25
N GLY A 95 14.45 21.31 1.36
CA GLY A 95 15.28 20.82 0.25
C GLY A 95 15.41 21.85 -0.86
N HIS A 96 16.52 21.77 -1.61
CA HIS A 96 16.72 22.57 -2.81
C HIS A 96 16.38 21.72 -4.03
N ARG A 97 15.38 22.13 -4.81
CA ARG A 97 15.00 21.44 -6.04
C ARG A 97 16.10 21.65 -7.09
N THR A 98 16.86 20.62 -7.42
CA THR A 98 17.97 20.67 -8.40
C THR A 98 17.55 20.29 -9.83
N GLY A 99 16.28 20.48 -10.20
CA GLY A 99 15.76 20.08 -11.51
C GLY A 99 14.73 21.07 -12.05
N VAL A 100 14.88 21.43 -13.33
CA VAL A 100 14.02 22.41 -14.01
C VAL A 100 12.68 21.79 -14.39
N ASN A 101 12.66 20.51 -14.77
CA ASN A 101 11.48 19.77 -15.20
C ASN A 101 11.47 18.41 -14.47
N GLY A 102 10.29 17.92 -14.11
CA GLY A 102 10.10 16.52 -13.72
C GLY A 102 10.00 15.64 -14.96
#